data_AF-A0A5N7ZPE4-F1
#
_entry.id   AF-A0A5N7ZPE4-F1
#
_cell.length_a   1.000
_cell.length_b   1.000
_cell.length_c   1.000
_cell.angle_alpha   90.00
_cell.angle_beta   90.00
_cell.angle_gamma   90.00
#
_symmetry.space_group_name_H-M   'P 1'
#
loop_
_entity.id
_entity.type
_entity.pdbx_description
1 polymer ?
#
loop_
_entity_poly.entity_id
_entity_poly.type
_entity_poly.pdbx_seq_one_letter_code
_entity_poly.pdbx_strand_id
1 'polypeptide(L)'
;MINLFNTHIDNLSIHRVGNKSRSEAIFLSETPYALNDEIMPLLKEYFFKPFREKEENYFQFAHDVDLDYNEMYNFSNEIFANPGSIHDVSKKITKHLFEQSNHPHIKNGEVYITYLTHLTIDNNVVDAIGIFKSEIQTDFLQFEEQDKNL
;
A
#
# COMPACT_ATOMS: atom_id res chain seq x y z
N MET A 1 11.94 16.00 -6.47
CA MET A 1 12.52 14.69 -6.86
C MET A 1 12.44 13.72 -5.69
N ILE A 2 11.76 12.60 -5.90
CA ILE A 2 11.65 11.50 -4.92
C ILE A 2 12.88 10.61 -5.08
N ASN A 3 13.54 10.25 -3.98
CA ASN A 3 14.63 9.30 -3.95
C ASN A 3 14.35 8.22 -2.89
N LEU A 4 14.27 6.97 -3.36
CA LEU A 4 13.88 5.79 -2.58
C LEU A 4 15.07 4.89 -2.22
N PHE A 5 16.31 5.29 -2.52
CA PHE A 5 17.47 4.42 -2.40
C PHE A 5 17.74 3.99 -0.95
N ASN A 6 17.61 4.92 0.00
CA ASN A 6 17.83 4.67 1.43
C ASN A 6 16.58 4.21 2.16
N THR A 7 15.45 4.04 1.47
CA THR A 7 14.16 3.74 2.08
C THR A 7 14.18 2.42 2.84
N HIS A 8 13.63 2.40 4.05
CA HIS A 8 13.36 1.21 4.84
C HIS A 8 11.86 0.90 4.84
N ILE A 9 11.51 -0.39 4.89
CA ILE A 9 10.14 -0.85 5.08
C ILE A 9 10.05 -1.30 6.54
N ASP A 10 9.39 -0.54 7.39
CA ASP A 10 9.34 -0.80 8.84
C ASP A 10 8.13 -1.65 9.23
N ASN A 11 7.06 -1.59 8.42
CA ASN A 11 5.88 -2.43 8.57
C ASN A 11 5.37 -2.85 7.19
N LEU A 12 4.79 -4.05 7.12
CA LEU A 12 4.07 -4.53 5.95
C LEU A 12 2.75 -5.15 6.39
N SER A 13 1.66 -4.68 5.79
CA SER A 13 0.34 -5.29 5.88
C SER A 13 -0.10 -5.74 4.50
N ILE A 14 -0.49 -7.02 4.40
CA ILE A 14 -0.92 -7.64 3.14
C ILE A 14 -2.40 -8.01 3.27
N HIS A 15 -3.19 -7.58 2.30
CA HIS A 15 -4.62 -7.88 2.21
C HIS A 15 -4.98 -8.31 0.78
N ARG A 16 -6.20 -8.79 0.56
CA ARG A 16 -6.74 -9.04 -0.79
C ARG A 16 -7.97 -8.19 -1.02
N VAL A 17 -8.03 -7.52 -2.16
CA VAL A 17 -9.18 -6.74 -2.58
C VAL A 17 -9.85 -7.38 -3.79
N GLY A 18 -11.16 -7.59 -3.70
CA GLY A 18 -12.00 -8.03 -4.81
C GLY A 18 -12.68 -6.86 -5.52
N ASN A 19 -13.52 -7.19 -6.49
CA ASN A 19 -14.41 -6.27 -7.19
C ASN A 19 -15.89 -6.55 -6.88
N LYS A 20 -16.61 -5.52 -6.42
CA LYS A 20 -18.04 -5.60 -6.08
C LYS A 20 -18.93 -5.99 -7.25
N SER A 21 -18.68 -5.40 -8.42
CA SER A 21 -19.46 -5.69 -9.64
C SER A 21 -19.33 -7.14 -10.10
N ARG A 22 -18.26 -7.82 -9.69
CA ARG A 22 -17.96 -9.22 -10.03
C ARG A 22 -18.27 -10.18 -8.89
N SER A 23 -18.88 -9.69 -7.80
CA SER A 23 -19.14 -10.47 -6.57
C SER A 23 -17.89 -11.11 -5.98
N GLU A 24 -16.73 -10.51 -6.17
CA GLU A 24 -15.46 -10.95 -5.59
C GLU A 24 -15.34 -10.36 -4.18
N ALA A 25 -14.89 -11.18 -3.22
CA ALA A 25 -14.80 -10.77 -1.83
C ALA A 25 -13.50 -9.99 -1.52
N ILE A 26 -13.50 -9.32 -0.36
CA ILE A 26 -12.32 -8.74 0.28
C ILE A 26 -11.80 -9.72 1.34
N PHE A 27 -10.48 -9.81 1.50
CA PHE A 27 -9.82 -10.55 2.57
C PHE A 27 -8.89 -9.62 3.33
N LEU A 28 -8.99 -9.60 4.66
CA LEU A 28 -8.22 -8.73 5.54
C LEU A 28 -7.47 -9.58 6.55
N SER A 29 -6.16 -9.70 6.37
CA SER A 29 -5.26 -10.35 7.34
C SER A 29 -5.43 -9.78 8.75
N GLU A 30 -5.42 -10.64 9.75
CA GLU A 30 -5.58 -10.27 11.16
C GLU A 30 -4.35 -9.58 11.74
N THR A 31 -3.15 -9.95 11.25
CA THR A 31 -1.86 -9.46 11.74
C THR A 31 -0.96 -8.94 10.62
N PRO A 32 0.02 -8.06 10.92
CA PRO A 32 1.04 -7.63 9.95
C PRO A 32 1.88 -8.82 9.46
N TYR A 33 2.41 -8.68 8.24
CA TYR A 33 3.35 -9.65 7.69
C TYR A 33 4.73 -9.48 8.33
N ALA A 34 5.33 -10.59 8.76
CA ALA A 34 6.65 -10.59 9.37
C ALA A 34 7.74 -10.44 8.29
N LEU A 35 8.30 -9.23 8.18
CA LEU A 35 9.41 -8.93 7.28
C LEU A 35 10.66 -9.71 7.71
N ASN A 36 11.42 -10.18 6.71
CA ASN A 36 12.70 -10.83 6.91
C ASN A 36 13.73 -10.33 5.88
N ASP A 37 15.01 -10.59 6.13
CA ASP A 37 16.12 -10.08 5.32
C ASP A 37 16.14 -10.67 3.89
N GLU A 38 15.51 -11.83 3.67
CA GLU A 38 15.47 -12.50 2.37
C GLU A 38 14.43 -11.87 1.43
N ILE A 39 13.26 -11.50 1.95
CA ILE A 39 12.15 -10.93 1.16
C ILE A 39 12.27 -9.42 0.99
N MET A 40 12.95 -8.73 1.91
CA MET A 40 13.08 -7.27 1.90
C MET A 40 13.63 -6.70 0.58
N PRO A 41 14.72 -7.24 -0.03
CA PRO A 41 15.22 -6.73 -1.30
C PRO A 41 14.22 -6.92 -2.45
N LEU A 42 13.48 -8.05 -2.45
CA LEU A 42 12.48 -8.37 -3.47
C LEU A 42 11.29 -7.40 -3.40
N LEU A 43 10.81 -7.10 -2.19
CA LEU A 43 9.75 -6.12 -1.97
C LEU A 43 10.18 -4.73 -2.43
N LYS A 44 11.39 -4.27 -2.06
CA LYS A 44 11.90 -2.97 -2.50
C LYS A 44 12.05 -2.89 -4.02
N GLU A 45 12.54 -3.95 -4.66
CA GLU A 45 12.63 -3.99 -6.11
C GLU A 45 11.24 -3.89 -6.74
N TYR A 46 10.29 -4.70 -6.27
CA TYR A 46 8.93 -4.71 -6.80
C TYR A 46 8.20 -3.37 -6.59
N PHE A 47 8.20 -2.83 -5.36
CA PHE A 47 7.49 -1.61 -4.99
C PHE A 47 8.09 -0.35 -5.61
N PHE A 48 9.42 -0.25 -5.68
CA PHE A 48 10.08 0.99 -6.06
C PHE A 48 10.48 1.05 -7.52
N LYS A 49 10.45 -0.06 -8.26
CA LYS A 49 10.74 -0.08 -9.70
C LYS A 49 9.94 0.98 -10.50
N PRO A 50 8.62 1.16 -10.30
CA PRO A 50 7.86 2.18 -11.03
C PRO A 50 8.32 3.63 -10.77
N PHE A 51 9.01 3.88 -9.65
CA PHE A 51 9.48 5.20 -9.25
C PHE A 51 10.93 5.48 -9.69
N ARG A 52 11.60 4.54 -10.36
CA ARG A 52 12.96 4.70 -10.89
C ARG A 52 12.99 5.07 -12.38
N GLU A 53 11.83 5.14 -13.02
CA GLU A 53 11.72 5.51 -14.43
C GLU A 53 12.05 6.99 -14.63
N LYS A 54 12.62 7.35 -15.78
CA LYS A 54 13.07 8.72 -16.07
C LYS A 54 11.91 9.70 -16.27
N GLU A 55 10.72 9.18 -16.56
CA GLU A 55 9.52 9.99 -16.74
C GLU A 55 8.79 10.13 -15.39
N GLU A 56 8.99 11.26 -14.72
CA GLU A 56 8.33 11.60 -13.46
C GLU A 56 6.87 12.03 -13.70
N ASN A 57 5.99 11.06 -14.00
CA ASN A 57 4.55 11.30 -14.10
C ASN A 57 3.88 11.12 -12.73
N TYR A 58 4.19 12.03 -11.80
CA TYR A 58 3.56 12.03 -10.48
C TYR A 58 2.22 12.76 -10.51
N PHE A 59 1.22 12.14 -9.88
CA PHE A 59 -0.08 12.74 -9.65
C PHE A 59 -0.27 12.96 -8.16
N GLN A 60 -1.06 13.98 -7.83
CA GLN A 60 -1.45 14.26 -6.45
C GLN A 60 -2.96 14.12 -6.32
N PHE A 61 -3.40 13.57 -5.20
CA PHE A 61 -4.81 13.64 -4.84
C PHE A 61 -5.19 15.07 -4.49
N ALA A 62 -6.39 15.48 -4.88
CA ALA A 62 -6.99 16.74 -4.50
C ALA A 62 -8.45 16.46 -4.09
N HIS A 63 -9.02 17.38 -3.32
CA HIS A 63 -10.44 17.38 -3.02
C HIS A 63 -10.99 18.79 -3.25
N ASP A 64 -12.10 18.92 -3.98
CA ASP A 64 -12.57 20.20 -4.51
C ASP A 64 -13.04 21.19 -3.43
N VAL A 65 -13.38 20.69 -2.25
CA VAL A 65 -13.89 21.47 -1.12
C VAL A 65 -12.83 21.65 -0.04
N ASP A 66 -12.47 20.55 0.64
CA ASP A 66 -11.48 20.52 1.71
C ASP A 66 -10.84 19.12 1.78
N LEU A 67 -9.58 19.04 2.19
CA LEU A 67 -8.86 17.78 2.39
C LEU A 67 -9.45 16.95 3.54
N ASP A 68 -10.15 17.56 4.49
CA ASP A 68 -10.86 16.86 5.57
C ASP A 68 -11.91 15.86 5.05
N TYR A 69 -12.39 16.04 3.81
CA TYR A 69 -13.31 15.11 3.16
C TYR A 69 -12.63 14.01 2.35
N ASN A 70 -11.30 14.03 2.26
CA ASN A 70 -10.53 12.98 1.59
C ASN A 70 -10.20 11.85 2.59
N GLU A 71 -10.84 10.68 2.41
CA GLU A 71 -10.63 9.54 3.31
C GLU A 71 -9.16 9.10 3.38
N MET A 72 -8.43 9.10 2.26
CA MET A 72 -7.01 8.72 2.22
C MET A 72 -6.12 9.73 2.94
N TYR A 73 -6.44 11.02 2.89
CA TYR A 73 -5.78 12.05 3.68
C TYR A 73 -5.96 11.80 5.18
N ASN A 74 -7.19 11.52 5.61
CA ASN A 74 -7.51 11.21 7.00
C ASN A 74 -6.82 9.92 7.49
N PHE A 75 -6.81 8.86 6.69
CA PHE A 75 -6.08 7.63 7.01
C PHE A 75 -4.57 7.86 7.13
N SER A 76 -4.01 8.69 6.24
CA SER A 76 -2.58 9.02 6.30
C SER A 76 -2.23 9.79 7.57
N ASN A 77 -3.06 10.77 7.94
CA ASN A 77 -2.88 11.52 9.19
C ASN A 77 -2.99 10.64 10.44
N GLU A 78 -3.93 9.68 10.46
CA GLU A 78 -4.06 8.71 11.55
C GLU A 78 -2.78 7.87 11.72
N ILE A 79 -2.20 7.40 10.61
CA ILE A 79 -0.95 6.63 10.62
C ILE A 79 0.23 7.50 11.05
N PHE A 80 0.38 8.72 10.52
CA PHE A 80 1.50 9.58 10.91
C PHE A 80 1.42 10.04 12.38
N ALA A 81 0.21 10.21 12.92
CA ALA A 81 0.01 10.53 14.33
C ALA A 81 0.34 9.34 15.26
N ASN A 82 0.12 8.11 14.78
CA ASN A 82 0.45 6.88 15.50
C ASN A 82 0.88 5.76 14.53
N PRO A 83 2.18 5.65 14.19
CA PRO A 83 2.65 4.67 13.22
C PRO A 83 2.34 3.22 13.59
N GLY A 84 2.19 2.92 14.88
CA GLY A 84 1.79 1.59 15.36
C GLY A 84 0.37 1.18 14.96
N SER A 85 -0.47 2.13 14.53
CA SER A 85 -1.84 1.87 14.06
C SER A 85 -1.91 1.38 12.60
N ILE A 86 -0.79 1.37 11.87
CA ILE A 86 -0.79 1.17 10.41
C ILE A 86 -1.53 -0.07 9.95
N HIS A 87 -1.46 -1.18 10.70
CA HIS A 87 -2.15 -2.40 10.30
C HIS A 87 -3.67 -2.33 10.47
N ASP A 88 -4.16 -1.60 11.46
CA ASP A 88 -5.61 -1.38 11.61
C ASP A 88 -6.10 -0.37 10.59
N VAL A 89 -5.29 0.64 10.26
CA VAL A 89 -5.60 1.60 9.21
C VAL A 89 -5.49 0.98 7.81
N SER A 90 -4.58 0.02 7.59
CA SER A 90 -4.47 -0.68 6.30
C SER A 90 -5.75 -1.45 5.97
N LYS A 91 -6.41 -2.01 6.98
CA LYS A 91 -7.74 -2.61 6.82
C LYS A 91 -8.78 -1.59 6.37
N LYS A 92 -8.73 -0.35 6.88
CA LYS A 92 -9.61 0.75 6.44
C LYS A 92 -9.31 1.16 5.00
N ILE A 93 -8.03 1.29 4.64
CA ILE A 93 -7.57 1.60 3.28
C ILE A 93 -8.06 0.54 2.28
N THR A 94 -7.88 -0.75 2.57
CA THR A 94 -8.33 -1.83 1.67
C THR A 94 -9.85 -1.89 1.57
N LYS A 95 -10.59 -1.64 2.67
CA LYS A 95 -12.05 -1.50 2.62
C LYS A 95 -12.46 -0.35 1.72
N HIS A 96 -11.85 0.83 1.87
CA HIS A 96 -12.13 1.96 1.00
C HIS A 96 -11.87 1.61 -0.47
N LEU A 97 -10.74 0.97 -0.78
CA LEU A 97 -10.45 0.50 -2.14
C LEU A 97 -11.51 -0.49 -2.67
N PHE A 98 -12.00 -1.40 -1.83
CA PHE A 98 -13.10 -2.30 -2.18
C PHE A 98 -14.41 -1.55 -2.46
N GLU A 99 -14.74 -0.55 -1.65
CA GLU A 99 -15.92 0.31 -1.83
C GLU A 99 -15.89 1.07 -3.16
N GLN A 100 -14.70 1.49 -3.60
CA GLN A 100 -14.50 2.18 -4.88
C GLN A 100 -14.33 1.22 -6.08
N SER A 101 -14.09 -0.08 -5.85
CA SER A 101 -13.84 -1.08 -6.91
C SER A 101 -15.14 -1.61 -7.53
N ASN A 102 -15.81 -0.75 -8.31
CA ASN A 102 -17.09 -1.04 -8.95
C ASN A 102 -17.03 -1.21 -10.46
N HIS A 103 -15.92 -0.84 -11.10
CA HIS A 103 -15.79 -0.95 -12.56
C HIS A 103 -15.41 -2.39 -12.98
N PRO A 104 -16.09 -3.03 -13.95
CA PRO A 104 -15.85 -4.45 -14.31
C PRO A 104 -14.42 -4.78 -14.75
N HIS A 105 -13.66 -3.79 -15.23
CA HIS A 105 -12.26 -3.98 -15.64
C HIS A 105 -11.23 -3.90 -14.49
N ILE A 106 -11.65 -3.53 -13.28
CA ILE A 106 -10.77 -3.60 -12.10
C ILE A 106 -10.66 -5.07 -11.70
N LYS A 107 -9.46 -5.63 -11.71
CA LYS A 107 -9.26 -7.02 -11.29
C LYS A 107 -9.12 -7.11 -9.77
N ASN A 108 -9.38 -8.28 -9.22
CA ASN A 108 -8.97 -8.58 -7.85
C ASN A 108 -7.43 -8.55 -7.74
N GLY A 109 -6.93 -8.50 -6.52
CA GLY A 109 -5.50 -8.46 -6.30
C GLY A 109 -5.10 -8.37 -4.84
N GLU A 110 -3.81 -8.50 -4.60
CA GLU A 110 -3.20 -8.26 -3.30
C GLU A 110 -2.95 -6.76 -3.13
N VAL A 111 -3.12 -6.27 -1.91
CA VAL A 111 -2.86 -4.89 -1.52
C VAL A 111 -1.82 -4.90 -0.43
N TYR A 112 -0.71 -4.23 -0.69
CA TYR A 112 0.43 -4.10 0.20
C TYR A 112 0.45 -2.68 0.74
N ILE A 113 0.37 -2.54 2.07
CA ILE A 113 0.42 -1.26 2.76
C ILE A 113 1.66 -1.26 3.64
N THR A 114 2.54 -0.28 3.48
CA THR A 114 3.81 -0.20 4.17
C THR A 114 4.03 1.13 4.88
N TYR A 115 4.68 1.09 6.03
CA TYR A 115 5.31 2.28 6.62
C TYR A 115 6.73 2.34 6.11
N LEU A 116 7.09 3.46 5.49
CA LEU A 116 8.39 3.68 4.89
C LEU A 116 9.13 4.79 5.64
N THR A 117 10.38 4.55 5.97
CA THR A 117 11.26 5.57 6.58
C THR A 117 12.49 5.80 5.73
N HIS A 118 13.21 6.90 5.98
CA HIS A 118 14.45 7.25 5.28
C HIS A 118 14.28 7.51 3.77
N LEU A 119 13.06 7.84 3.33
CA LEU A 119 12.84 8.40 1.99
C LEU A 119 13.46 9.79 1.91
N THR A 120 13.81 10.23 0.71
CA THR A 120 14.20 11.63 0.46
C THR A 120 13.28 12.26 -0.56
N ILE A 121 12.68 13.41 -0.23
CA ILE A 121 11.91 14.24 -1.16
C ILE A 121 12.54 15.63 -1.15
N ASP A 122 13.03 16.09 -2.30
CA ASP A 122 13.68 17.41 -2.43
C ASP A 122 14.78 17.66 -1.38
N ASN A 123 15.62 16.65 -1.18
CA ASN A 123 16.71 16.59 -0.20
C ASN A 123 16.27 16.61 1.29
N ASN A 124 14.98 16.49 1.57
CA ASN A 124 14.48 16.32 2.94
C ASN A 124 14.23 14.84 3.22
N VAL A 125 14.76 14.35 4.33
CA VAL A 125 14.47 12.99 4.81
C VAL A 125 13.06 12.99 5.40
N VAL A 126 12.21 12.10 4.91
CA VAL A 126 10.80 12.01 5.30
C VAL A 126 10.37 10.57 5.46
N ASP A 127 9.28 10.39 6.21
CA ASP A 127 8.53 9.15 6.28
C ASP A 127 7.40 9.16 5.23
N ALA A 128 6.96 7.97 4.82
CA ALA A 128 5.89 7.82 3.83
C ALA A 128 5.05 6.57 4.09
N ILE A 129 3.87 6.53 3.48
CA ILE A 129 3.00 5.36 3.45
C ILE A 129 3.02 4.84 2.01
N GLY A 130 3.46 3.60 1.82
CA GLY A 130 3.41 2.93 0.54
C GLY A 130 2.11 2.14 0.39
N ILE A 131 1.43 2.25 -0.75
CA ILE A 131 0.23 1.47 -1.07
C ILE A 131 0.40 0.91 -2.47
N PHE A 132 0.49 -0.41 -2.58
CA PHE A 132 0.74 -1.11 -3.84
C PHE A 132 -0.35 -2.15 -4.06
N LYS A 133 -0.95 -2.18 -5.25
CA LYS A 133 -1.90 -3.22 -5.66
C LYS A 133 -1.27 -4.08 -6.74
N SER A 134 -1.26 -5.39 -6.53
CA SER A 134 -0.85 -6.37 -7.54
C SER A 134 -2.06 -7.14 -8.08
N GLU A 135 -2.28 -7.10 -9.39
CA GLU A 135 -3.31 -7.90 -10.09
C GLU A 135 -2.79 -9.26 -10.56
N ILE A 136 -1.47 -9.47 -10.49
CA ILE A 136 -0.80 -10.66 -10.96
C ILE A 136 0.06 -11.16 -9.80
N GLN A 137 -0.18 -12.39 -9.34
CA GLN A 137 0.78 -13.06 -8.47
C GLN A 137 2.08 -13.19 -9.25
N THR A 138 3.07 -12.42 -8.85
CA THR A 138 4.38 -12.50 -9.49
C THR A 138 5.06 -13.73 -8.90
N ASP A 139 5.70 -14.57 -9.73
CA ASP A 139 6.17 -15.90 -9.32
C ASP A 139 7.04 -15.92 -8.05
N PHE A 140 7.67 -14.80 -7.69
CA PHE A 140 8.55 -14.66 -6.53
C PHE A 140 7.87 -14.13 -5.25
N LEU A 141 6.62 -13.64 -5.32
CA LEU A 141 5.82 -13.17 -4.19
C LEU A 141 4.51 -13.97 -4.14
N GLN A 142 4.63 -15.24 -3.74
CA GLN A 142 3.47 -16.08 -3.45
C GLN A 142 3.24 -16.10 -1.94
N PHE A 143 2.16 -15.46 -1.51
CA PHE A 143 1.70 -15.47 -0.13
C PHE A 143 0.59 -16.52 0.01
N GLU A 144 0.81 -17.53 0.83
CA GLU A 144 -0.19 -18.55 1.10
C GLU A 144 -1.17 -18.06 2.16
N GLU A 145 -2.47 -18.13 1.85
CA GLU A 145 -3.51 -17.84 2.82
C GLU A 145 -3.53 -18.92 3.91
N GLN A 146 -3.09 -18.56 5.12
CA GLN A 146 -3.11 -19.42 6.31
C GLN A 146 -4.19 -18.93 7.26
N ASP A 147 -5.37 -19.56 7.19
CA ASP A 147 -6.59 -19.28 7.96
C ASP A 147 -7.03 -17.80 7.95
N LYS A 148 -6.31 -16.97 8.70
CA LYS A 148 -6.62 -15.57 9.03
C LYS A 148 -5.61 -14.58 8.45
N ASN A 149 -4.54 -15.03 7.79
CA ASN A 149 -3.48 -14.17 7.27
C ASN A 149 -2.98 -14.59 5.88
N LEU A 150 -2.40 -13.62 5.17
CA LEU A 150 -1.56 -13.78 3.98
C LEU A 150 -0.08 -13.58 4.36
#